data_AF-A0A949MFR4-F1
#
_entry.id   AF-A0A949MFR4-F1
#
_cell.length_a   1.000
_cell.length_b   1.000
_cell.length_c   1.000
_cell.angle_alpha   90.00
_cell.angle_beta   90.00
_cell.angle_gamma   90.00
#
_symmetry.space_group_name_H-M   'P 1'
#
loop_
_entity.id
_entity.type
_entity.pdbx_description
1 polymer ?
#
loop_
_entity_poly.entity_id
_entity_poly.type
_entity_poly.pdbx_seq_one_letter_code
_entity_poly.pdbx_strand_id
1 'polypeptide(L)'
;GGHRGEEDLLASCYRSCLALAAQRGIKTVAFPSISTGAYGFPLDRAARIALRETRHFLEGHPSVEKVILVCFGAPALEIHQAALREAGLA
;
A
#
# COMPACT_ATOMS: atom_id res chain seq x y z
N GLY A 1 16.09 3.28 5.92
CA GLY A 1 15.94 1.81 5.80
C GLY A 1 15.74 1.41 4.35
N GLY A 2 15.57 0.12 4.04
CA GLY A 2 15.21 -0.33 2.68
C GLY A 2 16.35 -0.84 1.81
N HIS A 3 17.42 -1.38 2.40
CA HIS A 3 18.59 -1.92 1.67
C HIS A 3 18.93 -3.37 2.05
N ARG A 4 18.05 -4.04 2.79
CA ARG A 4 18.21 -5.39 3.34
C ARG A 4 16.93 -6.23 3.14
N GLY A 5 16.30 -6.11 1.98
CA GLY A 5 15.08 -6.85 1.63
C GLY A 5 13.79 -6.29 2.24
N GLU A 6 13.81 -5.11 2.87
CA GLU A 6 12.60 -4.55 3.47
C GLU A 6 11.53 -4.19 2.41
N GLU A 7 11.91 -4.02 1.15
CA GLU A 7 10.96 -3.87 0.04
C GLU A 7 10.07 -5.10 -0.13
N ASP A 8 10.68 -6.28 -0.19
CA ASP A 8 9.96 -7.54 -0.35
C ASP A 8 9.12 -7.85 0.88
N LEU A 9 9.62 -7.53 2.07
CA LEU A 9 8.87 -7.65 3.32
C LEU A 9 7.65 -6.71 3.33
N LEU A 10 7.80 -5.45 2.91
CA LEU A 10 6.70 -4.51 2.82
C LEU A 10 5.68 -4.95 1.77
N ALA A 11 6.13 -5.42 0.61
CA ALA A 11 5.26 -5.94 -0.43
C ALA A 11 4.48 -7.17 0.07
N SER A 12 5.16 -8.10 0.75
CA SER A 12 4.55 -9.28 1.37
C SER A 12 3.53 -8.90 2.45
N CYS A 13 3.79 -7.83 3.22
CA CYS A 13 2.86 -7.32 4.21
C CYS A 13 1.52 -6.92 3.57
N TYR A 14 1.55 -6.10 2.51
CA TYR A 14 0.33 -5.71 1.78
C TYR A 14 -0.43 -6.91 1.22
N ARG A 15 0.26 -7.84 0.53
CA ARG A 15 -0.38 -9.05 -0.02
C ARG A 15 -1.03 -9.89 1.05
N SER A 16 -0.36 -10.10 2.18
CA SER A 16 -0.87 -10.92 3.28
C SER A 16 -2.10 -10.31 3.94
N CYS A 17 -2.08 -9.00 4.20
CA CYS A 17 -3.23 -8.29 4.76
C CYS A 17 -4.45 -8.32 3.84
N LEU A 18 -4.25 -8.11 2.54
CA LEU A 18 -5.32 -8.14 1.54
C LEU A 18 -5.90 -9.55 1.35
N ALA A 19 -5.03 -10.57 1.29
CA ALA A 19 -5.46 -11.97 1.25
C ALA A 19 -6.31 -12.33 2.47
N LEU A 20 -5.89 -11.91 3.67
CA LEU A 20 -6.66 -12.12 4.89
C LEU A 20 -8.01 -11.38 4.84
N ALA A 21 -8.05 -10.15 4.33
CA ALA A 21 -9.29 -9.41 4.16
C ALA A 21 -10.27 -10.14 3.24
N ALA A 22 -9.81 -10.63 2.08
CA ALA A 22 -10.61 -11.42 1.16
C ALA A 22 -11.13 -12.72 1.80
N GLN A 23 -10.28 -13.47 2.50
CA GLN A 23 -10.66 -14.70 3.22
C GLN A 23 -11.74 -14.45 4.29
N ARG A 24 -11.77 -13.26 4.87
CA ARG A 24 -12.72 -12.87 5.92
C ARG A 24 -13.94 -12.13 5.38
N GLY A 25 -14.07 -11.97 4.05
CA GLY A 25 -15.17 -11.23 3.44
C GLY A 25 -15.16 -9.72 3.76
N ILE A 26 -14.00 -9.17 4.11
CA ILE A 26 -13.84 -7.74 4.40
C ILE A 26 -13.77 -6.99 3.07
N LYS A 27 -14.75 -6.12 2.83
CA LYS A 27 -14.89 -5.37 1.58
C LYS A 27 -14.02 -4.11 1.50
N THR A 28 -13.74 -3.48 2.65
CA THR A 28 -12.97 -2.23 2.71
C THR A 28 -11.82 -2.36 3.68
N VAL A 29 -10.62 -1.95 3.25
CA VAL A 29 -9.40 -1.95 4.09
C VAL A 29 -8.75 -0.58 4.05
N ALA A 30 -8.34 -0.07 5.21
CA ALA A 30 -7.54 1.15 5.31
C ALA A 30 -6.13 0.80 5.82
N PHE A 31 -5.11 1.24 5.11
CA PHE A 31 -3.72 1.08 5.51
C PHE A 31 -3.11 2.45 5.88
N PRO A 32 -2.35 2.54 6.99
CA PRO A 32 -1.44 3.66 7.17
C PRO A 32 -0.28 3.56 6.17
N SER A 33 0.58 4.57 6.13
CA SER A 33 1.87 4.47 5.45
C SER A 33 2.80 3.53 6.23
N ILE A 34 2.76 2.24 5.88
CA ILE A 34 3.50 1.18 6.60
C ILE A 34 5.02 1.39 6.42
N SER A 35 5.77 1.19 7.50
CA SER A 35 7.23 1.28 7.58
C SER A 35 7.86 2.68 7.44
N THR A 36 7.08 3.74 7.22
CA THR A 36 7.64 5.10 6.96
C THR A 36 7.85 5.96 8.20
N GLY A 37 7.33 5.53 9.36
CA GLY A 37 7.57 6.18 10.66
C GLY A 37 8.80 5.62 11.37
N ALA A 38 8.60 4.94 12.51
CA ALA A 38 9.68 4.42 13.35
C ALA A 38 10.69 3.49 12.62
N TYR A 39 10.25 2.80 11.56
CA TYR A 39 11.09 1.91 10.76
C TYR A 39 11.94 2.63 9.70
N GLY A 40 11.69 3.92 9.45
CA GLY A 40 12.51 4.77 8.58
C GLY A 40 12.64 4.30 7.13
N PHE A 41 11.64 3.58 6.61
CA PHE A 41 11.62 3.19 5.21
C PHE A 41 11.23 4.40 4.33
N PRO A 42 11.87 4.60 3.16
CA PRO A 42 11.60 5.76 2.31
C PRO A 42 10.14 5.85 1.86
N LEU A 43 9.51 7.00 2.11
CA LEU A 43 8.08 7.22 1.91
C LEU A 43 7.65 7.08 0.44
N ASP A 44 8.47 7.53 -0.49
CA ASP A 44 8.23 7.42 -1.93
C ASP A 44 8.26 5.96 -2.41
N ARG A 45 9.23 5.17 -1.94
CA ARG A 45 9.30 3.73 -2.23
C ARG A 45 8.13 2.98 -1.59
N ALA A 46 7.78 3.32 -0.34
CA ALA A 46 6.66 2.70 0.35
C ALA A 46 5.33 2.95 -0.37
N ALA A 47 5.08 4.20 -0.80
CA ALA A 47 3.86 4.57 -1.52
C ALA A 47 3.71 3.79 -2.84
N ARG A 48 4.80 3.64 -3.61
CA ARG A 48 4.80 2.86 -4.85
C ARG A 48 4.54 1.38 -4.60
N ILE A 49 5.15 0.81 -3.56
CA ILE A 49 4.91 -0.59 -3.17
C ILE A 49 3.44 -0.77 -2.76
N ALA A 50 2.92 0.10 -1.90
CA ALA A 50 1.54 0.04 -1.44
C ALA A 50 0.54 0.04 -2.60
N LEU A 51 0.69 0.98 -3.55
CA LEU A 51 -0.18 1.10 -4.72
C LEU A 51 -0.04 -0.09 -5.68
N ARG A 52 1.20 -0.52 -5.98
CA ARG A 52 1.45 -1.64 -6.89
C ARG A 52 0.81 -2.93 -6.37
N GLU A 53 1.08 -3.29 -5.12
CA GLU A 53 0.54 -4.54 -4.55
C GLU A 53 -0.98 -4.45 -4.37
N THR A 54 -1.51 -3.28 -4.00
CA THR A 54 -2.97 -3.06 -3.91
C THR A 54 -3.65 -3.23 -5.26
N ARG A 55 -3.14 -2.55 -6.31
CA ARG A 55 -3.68 -2.63 -7.68
C ARG A 55 -3.68 -4.08 -8.17
N HIS A 56 -2.52 -4.73 -8.08
CA HIS A 56 -2.37 -6.11 -8.53
C HIS A 56 -3.31 -7.08 -7.79
N PHE A 57 -3.49 -6.90 -6.48
CA PHE A 57 -4.40 -7.73 -5.71
C PHE A 57 -5.86 -7.54 -6.15
N LEU A 58 -6.31 -6.28 -6.28
CA LEU A 58 -7.69 -5.95 -6.62
C LEU A 58 -8.10 -6.41 -8.03
N GLU A 59 -7.16 -6.49 -8.98
CA GLU A 59 -7.40 -7.05 -10.32
C GLU A 59 -7.89 -8.51 -10.27
N GLY A 60 -7.49 -9.29 -9.27
CA GLY A 60 -7.84 -10.71 -9.12
C GLY A 60 -8.86 -11.04 -8.03
N HIS A 61 -9.23 -10.07 -7.17
CA HIS A 61 -9.99 -10.34 -5.95
C HIS A 61 -11.14 -9.32 -5.76
N PRO A 62 -12.27 -9.48 -6.46
CA PRO A 62 -13.39 -8.54 -6.41
C PRO A 62 -14.10 -8.48 -5.05
N SER A 63 -13.80 -9.40 -4.12
CA SER A 63 -14.38 -9.40 -2.77
C SER A 63 -13.89 -8.23 -1.91
N VAL A 64 -12.70 -7.70 -2.20
CA VAL A 64 -12.21 -6.45 -1.61
C VAL A 64 -12.57 -5.34 -2.60
N GLU A 65 -13.52 -4.50 -2.24
CA GLU A 65 -14.09 -3.48 -3.13
C GLU A 65 -13.36 -2.13 -3.03
N LYS A 66 -12.74 -1.85 -1.87
CA LYS A 66 -12.09 -0.56 -1.63
C LYS A 66 -10.86 -0.67 -0.73
N VAL A 67 -9.78 -0.02 -1.14
CA VAL A 67 -8.58 0.17 -0.32
C VAL A 67 -8.29 1.66 -0.15
N ILE A 68 -8.03 2.08 1.08
CA ILE A 68 -7.74 3.47 1.45
C ILE A 68 -6.30 3.54 1.96
N LEU A 69 -5.45 4.33 1.30
CA LEU A 69 -4.11 4.64 1.79
C LEU A 69 -4.16 5.94 2.60
N VAL A 70 -4.10 5.79 3.93
CA VAL A 70 -4.21 6.89 4.89
C VAL A 70 -2.87 7.62 4.99
N CYS A 71 -2.83 8.85 4.49
CA CYS A 71 -1.66 9.70 4.49
C CYS A 71 -1.69 10.67 5.68
N PHE A 72 -0.68 10.62 6.54
CA PHE A 72 -0.54 11.57 7.64
C PHE A 72 0.25 12.81 7.18
N GLY A 73 -0.46 13.93 7.03
CA GLY A 73 0.11 15.21 6.61
C GLY A 73 0.25 15.38 5.09
N ALA A 74 0.47 16.63 4.69
CA ALA A 74 0.58 17.01 3.27
C ALA A 74 1.71 16.30 2.51
N PRO A 75 2.94 16.14 3.07
CA PRO A 75 4.02 15.48 2.34
C PRO A 75 3.70 14.03 1.94
N ALA A 76 3.06 13.28 2.85
CA ALA A 76 2.64 11.90 2.55
C ALA A 76 1.56 11.87 1.47
N LEU A 77 0.61 12.80 1.52
CA LEU A 77 -0.45 12.89 0.51
C LEU A 77 0.12 13.20 -0.87
N GLU A 78 1.01 14.19 -0.99
CA GLU A 78 1.62 14.58 -2.27
C GLU A 78 2.40 13.43 -2.91
N ILE A 79 3.17 12.70 -2.12
CA ILE A 79 3.93 11.52 -2.57
C ILE A 79 2.99 10.41 -3.04
N HIS A 80 1.92 10.13 -2.29
CA HIS A 80 0.95 9.10 -2.70
C HIS A 80 0.17 9.52 -3.95
N GLN A 81 -0.17 10.79 -4.10
CA GLN A 81 -0.81 11.31 -5.31
C GLN A 81 0.11 11.21 -6.53
N ALA A 82 1.42 11.49 -6.37
CA ALA A 82 2.39 11.29 -7.44
C ALA A 82 2.46 9.82 -7.86
N ALA A 83 2.59 8.90 -6.90
CA ALA A 83 2.60 7.47 -7.17
C ALA A 83 1.28 6.96 -7.78
N LEU A 84 0.13 7.55 -7.41
CA LEU A 84 -1.18 7.21 -7.98
C LEU A 84 -1.27 7.60 -9.46
N ARG A 85 -0.74 8.78 -9.83
CA ARG A 85 -0.62 9.22 -11.23
C ARG A 85 0.31 8.32 -12.03
N GLU A 86 1.47 7.97 -11.46
CA GLU A 86 2.41 7.01 -12.09
C GLU A 86 1.75 5.65 -12.36
N ALA A 87 0.86 5.20 -11.45
CA ALA A 87 0.14 3.93 -11.58
C ALA A 87 -1.09 3.98 -12.51
N GLY A 88 -1.44 5.16 -13.05
CA GLY A 88 -2.62 5.34 -13.91
C GLY A 88 -3.96 5.18 -13.18
N LEU A 89 -4.00 5.48 -11.88
CA LEU A 89 -5.19 5.33 -11.01
C LEU A 89 -5.76 6.68 -10.54
N ALA A 90 -5.26 7.79 -11.08
CA ALA A 90 -5.63 9.16 -10.70
C ALA A 90 -6.57 9.81 -11.71
#